data_AF-A0A960G8G1-F1
#
_entry.id   AF-A0A960G8G1-F1
#
_cell.length_a   1.000
_cell.length_b   1.000
_cell.length_c   1.000
_cell.angle_alpha   90.00
_cell.angle_beta   90.00
_cell.angle_gamma   90.00
#
_symmetry.space_group_name_H-M   'P 1'
#
loop_
_entity.id
_entity.type
_entity.pdbx_description
1 polymer ?
#
loop_
_entity_poly.entity_id
_entity_poly.type
_entity_poly.pdbx_seq_one_letter_code
_entity_poly.pdbx_strand_id
1 'polypeptide(L)'
;MVHPYLREPEFITQLKDGTVKQLNPFSGTEVWTVAGRGNRPLGVVLPDPVPLDPTQHGRYCPFCEGRYLDTPPEKSRVIRLADGAWETRYRTPAEELDATVAEFRRIPNLFEILSYDYWHLNYGYELPARVRDRKAA
;
A
#
# COMPACT_ATOMS: atom_id res chain seq x y z
N MET A 1 17.58 39.16 13.03
CA MET A 1 16.11 39.26 12.81
C MET A 1 15.46 38.06 13.47
N VAL A 2 14.88 38.24 14.65
CA VAL A 2 14.08 37.21 15.33
C VAL A 2 12.69 37.28 14.72
N HIS A 3 12.24 36.24 14.02
CA HIS A 3 10.86 36.19 13.48
C HIS A 3 9.91 35.98 14.67
N PRO A 4 9.10 36.98 15.08
CA PRO A 4 8.37 36.94 16.35
C PRO A 4 7.17 35.96 16.38
N TYR A 5 6.95 35.18 15.32
CA TYR A 5 5.71 34.43 15.09
C TYR A 5 5.90 33.04 14.48
N LEU A 6 7.08 32.43 14.61
CA LEU A 6 7.16 30.98 14.39
C LEU A 6 6.65 30.30 15.65
N ARG A 7 5.36 29.92 15.64
CA ARG A 7 4.78 29.05 16.66
C ARG A 7 5.72 27.84 16.79
N GLU A 8 6.16 27.54 18.00
CA GLU A 8 6.88 26.29 18.26
C GLU A 8 6.04 25.15 17.69
N PRO A 9 6.63 24.23 16.90
CA PRO A 9 5.88 23.14 16.33
C PRO A 9 5.28 22.32 17.47
N GLU A 10 4.06 21.82 17.26
CA GLU A 10 3.48 20.87 18.20
C GLU A 10 4.33 19.58 18.16
N PHE A 11 5.14 19.38 19.21
CA PHE A 11 6.04 18.22 19.29
C PHE A 11 5.28 16.90 19.47
N ILE A 12 4.05 16.95 19.97
CA ILE A 12 3.14 15.82 20.09
C ILE A 12 1.75 16.30 19.67
N THR A 13 1.16 15.61 18.70
CA THR A 13 -0.21 15.86 18.23
C THR A 13 -1.00 14.55 18.29
N GLN A 14 -2.12 14.54 18.99
CA GLN A 14 -3.07 13.43 18.98
C GLN A 14 -4.21 13.73 18.01
N LEU A 15 -4.45 12.81 17.08
CA LEU A 15 -5.50 12.90 16.09
C LEU A 15 -6.82 12.29 16.60
N LYS A 16 -7.92 12.50 15.88
CA LYS A 16 -9.27 12.10 16.31
C LYS A 16 -9.45 10.58 16.37
N ASP A 17 -8.73 9.83 15.54
CA ASP A 17 -8.71 8.36 15.57
C ASP A 17 -7.78 7.80 16.67
N GLY A 18 -7.15 8.67 17.47
CA GLY A 18 -6.19 8.30 18.51
C GLY A 18 -4.75 8.14 18.02
N THR A 19 -4.46 8.34 16.72
CA THR A 19 -3.09 8.34 16.21
C THR A 19 -2.27 9.46 16.86
N VAL A 20 -1.08 9.15 17.35
CA VAL A 20 -0.15 10.14 17.92
C VAL A 20 0.99 10.41 16.94
N LYS A 21 1.18 11.67 16.55
CA LYS A 21 2.33 12.15 15.78
C LYS A 21 3.31 12.85 16.72
N GLN A 22 4.60 12.58 16.55
CA GLN A 22 5.66 13.14 17.38
C GLN A 22 6.75 13.72 16.48
N LEU A 23 7.07 15.00 16.66
CA LEU A 23 8.18 15.65 15.96
C LEU A 23 9.41 15.66 16.86
N ASN A 24 10.49 15.03 16.43
CA ASN A 24 11.75 15.08 17.14
C ASN A 24 12.38 16.48 17.00
N PRO A 25 12.64 17.22 18.10
CA PRO A 25 13.15 18.58 18.04
C PRO A 25 14.61 18.69 17.57
N PHE A 26 15.37 17.59 17.61
CA PHE A 26 16.78 17.56 17.22
C PHE A 26 16.97 17.13 15.77
N SER A 27 16.17 16.17 15.29
CA SER A 27 16.31 15.63 13.93
C SER A 27 15.27 16.12 12.94
N GLY A 28 14.17 16.75 13.41
CA GLY A 28 13.02 17.10 12.58
C GLY A 28 12.24 15.88 12.07
N THR A 29 12.54 14.67 12.55
CA THR A 29 11.85 13.44 12.15
C THR A 29 10.48 13.35 12.79
N GLU A 30 9.45 13.08 11.99
CA GLU A 30 8.10 12.81 12.49
C GLU A 30 7.85 11.30 12.61
N VAL A 31 7.41 10.84 13.79
CA VAL A 31 7.08 9.43 14.08
C VAL A 31 5.59 9.31 14.40
N TRP A 32 4.95 8.27 13.84
CA TRP A 32 3.51 8.07 13.89
C TRP A 32 3.20 6.79 14.65
N THR A 33 2.46 6.91 15.75
CA THR A 33 1.95 5.79 16.54
C THR A 33 0.48 5.60 16.21
N VAL A 34 0.21 4.66 15.32
CA VAL A 34 -1.15 4.32 14.85
C VAL A 34 -1.64 3.11 15.64
N ALA A 35 -2.78 3.24 16.32
CA ALA A 35 -3.35 2.17 17.12
C ALA A 35 -3.59 0.91 16.26
N GLY A 36 -3.21 -0.25 16.79
CA GLY A 36 -3.38 -1.55 16.11
C GLY A 36 -2.41 -1.82 14.95
N ARG A 37 -1.60 -0.85 14.50
CA ARG A 37 -0.66 -1.06 13.38
C ARG A 37 0.41 -2.13 13.67
N GLY A 38 0.78 -2.28 14.94
CA GLY A 38 1.71 -3.31 15.40
C GLY A 38 1.14 -4.73 15.44
N ASN A 39 -0.17 -4.91 15.27
CA ASN A 39 -0.85 -6.21 15.42
C ASN A 39 -0.71 -7.12 14.19
N ARG A 40 0.44 -7.07 13.49
CA ARG A 40 0.68 -7.94 12.34
C ARG A 40 0.81 -9.39 12.83
N PRO A 41 -0.01 -10.33 12.33
CA PRO A 41 -0.01 -11.72 12.82
C PRO A 41 1.16 -12.57 12.32
N LEU A 42 2.14 -11.97 11.63
CA LEU A 42 3.22 -12.70 10.94
C LEU A 42 4.57 -12.32 11.56
N GLY A 43 5.24 -13.31 12.15
CA GLY A 43 6.68 -13.25 12.38
C GLY A 43 7.43 -13.36 11.04
N VAL A 44 8.52 -12.61 10.89
CA VAL A 44 9.39 -12.72 9.71
C VAL A 44 10.48 -13.73 10.02
N VAL A 45 10.47 -14.86 9.33
CA VAL A 45 11.60 -15.80 9.31
C VAL A 45 12.32 -15.57 7.98
N LEU A 46 13.59 -15.19 8.06
CA LEU A 46 14.45 -15.05 6.89
C LEU A 46 15.31 -16.33 6.80
N PRO A 47 15.06 -17.22 5.82
CA PRO A 47 15.93 -18.36 5.60
C PRO A 47 17.27 -17.91 5.02
N ASP A 48 18.29 -18.76 5.14
CA ASP A 48 19.59 -18.53 4.50
C ASP A 48 19.43 -18.44 2.97
N PRO A 49 20.20 -17.55 2.31
CA PRO A 49 20.13 -17.40 0.86
C PRO A 49 20.62 -18.67 0.17
N VAL A 50 19.87 -19.11 -0.84
CA VAL A 50 20.22 -20.25 -1.70
C VAL A 50 20.23 -19.82 -3.18
N PRO A 51 20.99 -20.50 -4.06
CA PRO A 51 20.92 -20.26 -5.50
C PRO A 51 19.49 -20.38 -6.05
N LEU A 52 19.15 -19.55 -7.04
CA LEU A 52 17.84 -19.60 -7.70
C LEU A 52 17.76 -20.83 -8.61
N ASP A 53 16.69 -21.62 -8.45
CA ASP A 53 16.35 -22.71 -9.37
C ASP A 53 15.72 -22.15 -10.66
N PRO A 54 16.38 -22.24 -11.83
CA PRO A 54 15.87 -21.67 -13.08
C PRO A 54 14.46 -22.15 -13.45
N THR A 55 14.02 -23.32 -12.99
CA THR A 55 12.66 -23.84 -13.25
C THR A 55 11.57 -23.03 -12.53
N GLN A 56 11.93 -22.23 -11.52
CA GLN A 56 11.05 -21.35 -10.74
C GLN A 56 10.96 -19.93 -11.31
N HIS A 57 11.44 -19.70 -12.54
CA HIS A 57 11.27 -18.41 -13.21
C HIS A 57 9.80 -17.94 -13.16
N GLY A 58 9.58 -16.70 -12.77
CA GLY A 58 8.23 -16.15 -12.58
C GLY A 58 7.47 -16.69 -11.37
N ARG A 59 8.09 -17.42 -10.44
CA ARG A 59 7.42 -18.02 -9.26
C ARG A 59 8.15 -17.84 -7.93
N TYR A 60 9.29 -17.15 -7.90
CA TYR A 60 10.11 -16.99 -6.70
C TYR A 60 9.44 -16.23 -5.54
N CYS A 61 8.50 -15.33 -5.83
CA CYS A 61 7.80 -14.57 -4.79
C CYS A 61 6.33 -14.33 -5.15
N PRO A 62 5.50 -13.92 -4.17
CA PRO A 62 4.09 -13.60 -4.39
C PRO A 62 3.81 -12.53 -5.47
N PHE A 63 4.81 -11.72 -5.83
CA PHE A 63 4.65 -10.66 -6.84
C PHE A 63 4.94 -11.13 -8.27
N CYS A 64 5.52 -12.30 -8.45
CA CYS A 64 5.84 -12.83 -9.77
C CYS A 64 4.59 -13.24 -10.56
N GLU A 65 4.72 -13.27 -11.88
CA GLU A 65 3.64 -13.50 -12.84
C GLU A 65 2.99 -14.87 -12.74
N GLY A 66 3.70 -15.89 -12.26
CA GLY A 66 3.14 -17.22 -12.00
C GLY A 66 2.41 -17.36 -10.66
N ARG A 67 2.26 -16.26 -9.89
CA ARG A 67 1.72 -16.28 -8.52
C ARG A 67 0.77 -15.12 -8.21
N TYR A 68 0.04 -14.61 -9.21
CA TYR A 68 -0.84 -13.44 -9.03
C TYR A 68 -1.88 -13.56 -7.91
N LEU A 69 -2.36 -14.77 -7.62
CA LEU A 69 -3.33 -15.05 -6.55
C LEU A 69 -2.74 -14.94 -5.13
N ASP A 70 -1.42 -14.88 -4.98
CA ASP A 70 -0.76 -14.77 -3.68
C ASP A 70 -0.69 -13.33 -3.16
N THR A 71 -1.33 -12.40 -3.89
CA THR A 71 -1.44 -10.98 -3.53
C THR A 71 -2.90 -10.58 -3.40
N PRO A 72 -3.22 -9.54 -2.61
CA PRO A 72 -4.59 -9.02 -2.57
C PRO A 72 -5.06 -8.58 -3.97
N PRO A 73 -6.38 -8.59 -4.23
CA PRO A 73 -6.93 -8.24 -5.54
C PRO A 73 -6.38 -6.93 -6.08
N GLU A 74 -5.90 -6.97 -7.32
CA GLU A 74 -5.26 -5.81 -7.94
C GLU A 74 -6.24 -4.67 -8.21
N LYS A 75 -5.77 -3.44 -8.00
CA LYS A 75 -6.52 -2.22 -8.34
C LYS A 75 -6.42 -1.90 -9.82
N SER A 76 -5.27 -2.20 -10.42
CA SER A 76 -4.98 -1.99 -11.83
C SER A 76 -3.68 -2.69 -12.24
N ARG A 77 -3.56 -3.01 -13.52
CA ARG A 77 -2.33 -3.49 -14.15
C ARG A 77 -2.02 -2.73 -15.42
N VAL A 78 -0.75 -2.69 -15.79
CA VAL A 78 -0.29 -2.29 -17.12
C VAL A 78 0.11 -3.54 -17.87
N ILE A 79 -0.29 -3.64 -19.13
CA ILE A 79 0.04 -4.74 -20.02
C ILE A 79 0.62 -4.20 -21.32
N ARG A 80 1.33 -5.07 -22.03
CA ARG A 80 1.80 -4.81 -23.39
C ARG A 80 0.94 -5.57 -24.40
N LEU A 81 0.45 -4.85 -25.41
CA LEU A 81 -0.35 -5.40 -26.50
C LEU A 81 0.54 -5.96 -27.61
N ALA A 82 -0.05 -6.76 -28.51
CA ALA A 82 0.67 -7.43 -29.60
C ALA A 82 1.31 -6.44 -30.61
N ASP A 83 0.72 -5.25 -30.77
CA ASP A 83 1.26 -4.16 -31.58
C ASP A 83 2.35 -3.35 -30.86
N GLY A 84 2.69 -3.73 -29.62
CA GLY A 84 3.67 -3.06 -28.78
C GLY A 84 3.12 -1.88 -27.98
N ALA A 85 1.84 -1.54 -28.11
CA ALA A 85 1.19 -0.50 -27.32
C ALA A 85 1.02 -0.92 -25.85
N TRP A 86 0.79 0.08 -24.99
CA TRP A 86 0.59 -0.11 -23.56
C TRP A 86 -0.86 0.16 -23.18
N GLU A 87 -1.46 -0.73 -22.39
CA GLU A 87 -2.83 -0.60 -21.90
C GLU A 87 -2.85 -0.69 -20.38
N THR A 88 -3.59 0.21 -19.72
CA THR A 88 -3.89 0.09 -18.28
C THR A 88 -5.27 -0.52 -18.08
N ARG A 89 -5.31 -1.71 -17.49
CA ARG A 89 -6.54 -2.39 -17.12
C ARG A 89 -6.87 -2.14 -15.66
N TYR A 90 -8.14 -1.90 -15.40
CA TYR A 90 -8.69 -1.75 -14.06
C TYR A 90 -9.69 -2.87 -13.81
N ARG A 91 -9.72 -3.38 -12.57
CA ARG A 91 -10.69 -4.40 -12.15
C ARG A 91 -10.59 -5.71 -12.94
N THR A 92 -9.37 -6.14 -13.25
CA THR A 92 -9.13 -7.48 -13.83
C THR A 92 -9.75 -8.53 -12.89
N PRO A 93 -10.72 -9.32 -13.35
CA PRO A 93 -11.31 -10.37 -12.53
C PRO A 93 -10.32 -11.53 -12.35
N ALA A 94 -10.56 -12.40 -11.37
CA ALA A 94 -9.62 -13.44 -10.98
C ALA A 94 -9.32 -14.42 -12.14
N GLU A 95 -10.36 -14.76 -12.90
CA GLU A 95 -10.33 -15.62 -14.08
C GLU A 95 -9.52 -15.05 -15.25
N GLU A 96 -9.26 -13.74 -15.28
CA GLU A 96 -8.48 -13.07 -16.34
C GLU A 96 -7.04 -12.74 -15.91
N LEU A 97 -6.64 -13.05 -14.66
CA LEU A 97 -5.32 -12.67 -14.15
C LEU A 97 -4.18 -13.24 -14.99
N ASP A 98 -4.34 -14.44 -15.53
CA ASP A 98 -3.31 -15.14 -16.30
C ASP A 98 -3.44 -14.95 -17.82
N ALA A 99 -4.46 -14.22 -18.28
CA ALA A 99 -4.68 -13.95 -19.71
C ALA A 99 -3.61 -13.02 -20.32
N THR A 100 -2.90 -12.27 -19.48
CA THR A 100 -1.84 -11.33 -19.88
C THR A 100 -0.76 -11.26 -18.82
N VAL A 101 0.49 -11.03 -19.23
CA VAL A 101 1.54 -10.61 -18.31
C VAL A 101 1.28 -9.18 -17.85
N ALA A 102 1.19 -8.98 -16.54
CA ALA A 102 1.09 -7.67 -15.92
C ALA A 102 2.48 -7.07 -15.68
N GLU A 103 2.92 -6.26 -16.65
CA GLU A 103 4.21 -5.56 -16.68
C GLU A 103 4.38 -4.59 -15.49
N PHE A 104 3.27 -4.06 -14.98
CA PHE A 104 3.22 -3.34 -13.71
C PHE A 104 1.89 -3.60 -13.02
N ARG A 105 1.89 -3.78 -11.69
CA ARG A 105 0.68 -4.02 -10.90
C ARG A 105 0.57 -3.06 -9.74
N ARG A 106 -0.63 -2.54 -9.54
CA ARG A 106 -0.99 -1.83 -8.31
C ARG A 106 -1.87 -2.73 -7.47
N ILE A 107 -1.30 -3.33 -6.44
CA ILE A 107 -1.99 -4.16 -5.45
C ILE A 107 -2.11 -3.42 -4.11
N PRO A 108 -3.13 -3.73 -3.29
CA PRO A 108 -3.19 -3.30 -1.89
C PRO A 108 -2.02 -3.86 -1.06
N ASN A 109 -1.69 -3.16 0.04
CA ASN A 109 -0.90 -3.78 1.10
C ASN A 109 -1.70 -4.92 1.74
N LEU A 110 -1.05 -6.02 2.09
CA LEU A 110 -1.70 -7.15 2.77
C LEU A 110 -2.29 -6.74 4.13
N PHE A 111 -1.63 -5.81 4.81
CA PHE A 111 -2.11 -5.19 6.04
C PHE A 111 -2.24 -3.69 5.84
N GLU A 112 -3.32 -3.13 6.38
CA GLU A 112 -3.60 -1.71 6.28
C GLU A 112 -2.53 -0.90 7.02
N ILE A 113 -1.96 0.09 6.34
CA ILE A 113 -0.93 0.99 6.91
C ILE A 113 -1.60 2.14 7.65
N LEU A 114 -2.57 2.76 6.98
CA LEU A 114 -3.47 3.80 7.49
C LEU A 114 -4.86 3.46 6.97
N SER A 115 -5.84 3.48 7.87
CA SER A 115 -7.19 3.07 7.52
C SER A 115 -7.97 4.12 6.76
N TYR A 116 -9.09 3.72 6.16
CA TYR A 116 -10.06 4.70 5.69
C TYR A 116 -10.49 5.63 6.84
N ASP A 117 -10.75 5.09 8.03
CA ASP A 117 -11.16 5.88 9.20
C ASP A 117 -10.09 6.89 9.61
N TYR A 118 -8.78 6.54 9.51
CA TYR A 118 -7.70 7.50 9.70
C TYR A 118 -7.88 8.73 8.79
N TRP A 119 -8.08 8.50 7.49
CA TRP A 119 -8.21 9.59 6.52
C TRP A 119 -9.52 10.36 6.68
N HIS A 120 -10.62 9.65 6.93
CA HIS A 120 -11.94 10.24 7.06
C HIS A 120 -12.04 11.09 8.32
N LEU A 121 -11.71 10.53 9.49
CA LEU A 121 -11.84 11.23 10.77
C LEU A 121 -10.89 12.42 10.85
N ASN A 122 -9.62 12.24 10.48
CA ASN A 122 -8.57 13.24 10.70
C ASN A 122 -8.51 14.32 9.60
N TYR A 123 -8.90 13.99 8.36
CA TYR A 123 -8.75 14.88 7.20
C TYR A 123 -10.02 15.08 6.39
N GLY A 124 -11.16 14.51 6.80
CA GLY A 124 -12.42 14.64 6.08
C GLY A 124 -12.40 13.96 4.71
N TYR A 125 -11.57 12.93 4.53
CA TYR A 125 -11.51 12.21 3.27
C TYR A 125 -12.82 11.46 2.99
N GLU A 126 -13.40 11.74 1.83
CA GLU A 126 -14.57 11.04 1.32
C GLU A 126 -14.20 10.10 0.18
N LEU A 127 -14.76 8.88 0.20
CA LEU A 127 -14.54 7.92 -0.87
C LEU A 127 -15.12 8.48 -2.19
N PRO A 128 -14.35 8.50 -3.30
CA PRO A 128 -14.89 8.84 -4.60
C PRO A 128 -16.04 7.91 -5.01
N ALA A 129 -17.02 8.40 -5.79
CA ALA A 129 -18.21 7.63 -6.18
C ALA A 129 -17.86 6.22 -6.70
N ARG A 130 -16.95 6.13 -7.69
CA ARG A 130 -16.47 4.85 -8.26
C ARG A 130 -15.95 3.83 -7.23
N VAL A 131 -15.45 4.29 -6.08
CA VAL A 131 -14.94 3.42 -5.01
C VAL A 131 -16.06 3.01 -4.06
N ARG A 132 -17.00 3.93 -3.77
CA ARG A 132 -18.22 3.64 -3.00
C ARG A 132 -19.08 2.60 -3.70
N ASP A 133 -19.31 2.77 -5.00
CA ASP A 133 -20.13 1.85 -5.80
C ASP A 133 -19.53 0.43 -5.76
N ARG A 134 -18.19 0.33 -5.81
CA ARG A 134 -17.49 -0.95 -5.69
C ARG A 134 -17.58 -1.57 -4.29
N LYS A 135 -17.65 -0.77 -3.23
CA LYS A 135 -17.82 -1.30 -1.85
C LYS A 135 -19.21 -1.92 -1.67
N ALA A 136 -20.20 -1.44 -2.41
CA ALA A 136 -21.60 -1.86 -2.29
C ALA A 136 -22.00 -3.00 -3.24
N ALA A 137 -21.23 -3.21 -4.31
CA ALA A 137 -21.38 -4.33 -5.24
C ALA A 137 -20.77 -5.62 -4.69
#